data_AF-A0A183MBY9-F1
#
_entry.id   AF-A0A183MBY9-F1
#
_cell.length_a   1.000
_cell.length_b   1.000
_cell.length_c   1.000
_cell.angle_alpha   90.00
_cell.angle_beta   90.00
_cell.angle_gamma   90.00
#
_symmetry.space_group_name_H-M   'P 1'
#
loop_
_entity.id
_entity.type
_entity.pdbx_description
1 polymer ?
#
loop_
_entity_poly.entity_id
_entity_poly.type
_entity_poly.pdbx_seq_one_letter_code
_entity_poly.pdbx_strand_id
1 'polypeptide(L)'
;RLNASGNIYRSKYSGWYCISDEAFYTPWEIDETSSSGVPVSKETGNPVEWIEEENYMFKLSSFKIFPKSSNQSVWSDIAHNMVDNSQDISISRSKSRSDWGIHVPGDNEQIIYVWFDALINYLTVAGFPWSNHSLWPPDVQFLGKDIIRLLLLLLLSVVTFVMTLGMSGFAITR
;
A
#
# COMPACT_ATOMS: atom_id res chain seq x y z
N ARG A 1 11.42 2.31 11.88
CA ARG A 1 10.24 2.35 12.79
C ARG A 1 9.26 1.21 12.50
N LEU A 2 8.77 1.06 11.26
CA LEU A 2 7.88 -0.05 10.88
C LEU A 2 8.51 -1.45 11.09
N ASN A 3 9.77 -1.63 10.69
CA ASN A 3 10.49 -2.88 10.96
C ASN A 3 10.62 -3.16 12.47
N ALA A 4 11.02 -2.15 13.25
CA ALA A 4 11.17 -2.26 14.71
C ALA A 4 9.85 -2.54 15.46
N SER A 5 8.70 -2.18 14.87
CA SER A 5 7.37 -2.46 15.43
C SER A 5 6.79 -3.79 14.94
N GLY A 6 7.54 -4.57 14.15
CA GLY A 6 7.12 -5.89 13.66
C GLY A 6 6.07 -5.87 12.55
N ASN A 7 5.84 -4.71 11.94
CA ASN A 7 4.84 -4.50 10.88
C ASN A 7 5.36 -4.81 9.47
N ILE A 8 6.66 -5.09 9.34
CA ILE A 8 7.30 -5.51 8.10
C ILE A 8 7.87 -6.91 8.31
N TYR A 9 7.72 -7.78 7.33
CA TYR A 9 8.32 -9.11 7.30
C TYR A 9 8.73 -9.46 5.87
N ARG A 10 9.67 -10.40 5.71
CA ARG A 10 9.95 -10.95 4.38
C ARG A 10 9.03 -12.12 4.11
N SER A 11 8.50 -12.18 2.90
CA SER A 11 7.78 -13.34 2.40
C SER A 11 8.17 -13.57 0.94
N LYS A 12 8.17 -14.85 0.55
CA LYS A 12 8.07 -15.17 -0.87
C LYS A 12 6.65 -14.83 -1.30
N TYR A 13 6.54 -13.99 -2.31
CA TYR A 13 5.30 -13.60 -2.93
C TYR A 13 5.32 -14.11 -4.36
N SER A 14 4.33 -14.93 -4.68
CA SER A 14 4.12 -15.50 -6.00
C SER A 14 2.78 -15.02 -6.53
N GLY A 15 2.78 -14.42 -7.72
CA GLY A 15 1.54 -13.92 -8.30
C GLY A 15 1.72 -13.46 -9.73
N TRP A 16 0.59 -13.22 -10.38
CA TRP A 16 0.57 -12.63 -11.70
C TRP A 16 0.78 -11.13 -11.61
N TYR A 17 1.74 -10.60 -12.36
CA TYR A 17 2.11 -9.20 -12.31
C TYR A 17 2.06 -8.60 -13.71
N CYS A 18 1.52 -7.39 -13.82
CA CYS A 18 1.63 -6.60 -15.04
C CYS A 18 2.70 -5.52 -14.87
N ILE A 19 3.68 -5.50 -15.76
CA ILE A 19 4.71 -4.44 -15.78
C ILE A 19 4.10 -3.08 -16.10
N SER A 20 3.19 -3.02 -17.08
CA SER A 20 2.58 -1.76 -17.52
C SER A 20 1.70 -1.11 -16.46
N ASP A 21 0.95 -1.92 -15.71
CA ASP A 21 0.05 -1.44 -14.65
C ASP A 21 0.77 -1.33 -13.29
N GLU A 22 2.01 -1.82 -13.21
CA GLU A 22 2.81 -1.99 -11.99
C GLU A 22 2.05 -2.67 -10.84
N ALA A 23 1.11 -3.56 -11.17
CA ALA A 23 0.16 -4.14 -10.24
C ALA A 23 0.14 -5.68 -10.28
N PHE A 24 -0.19 -6.27 -9.14
CA PHE A 24 -0.46 -7.69 -9.03
C PHE A 24 -1.93 -7.98 -9.26
N TYR A 25 -2.18 -9.02 -10.04
CA TYR A 25 -3.50 -9.55 -10.35
C TYR A 25 -3.70 -10.91 -9.72
N THR A 26 -4.92 -11.15 -9.30
CA THR A 26 -5.36 -12.44 -8.81
C THR A 26 -5.74 -13.36 -9.98
N PRO A 27 -5.73 -14.69 -9.81
CA PRO A 27 -6.04 -15.61 -10.91
C PRO A 27 -7.40 -15.38 -11.57
N TRP A 28 -8.40 -14.85 -10.84
CA TRP A 28 -9.72 -14.56 -11.40
C TRP A 28 -9.76 -13.26 -12.23
N GLU A 29 -8.81 -12.35 -12.04
CA GLU A 29 -8.68 -11.09 -12.78
C GLU A 29 -7.97 -11.27 -14.13
N ILE A 30 -7.58 -12.50 -14.48
CA ILE A 30 -6.76 -12.81 -15.66
C ILE A 30 -7.56 -13.59 -16.68
N ASP A 31 -7.33 -13.27 -17.94
CA ASP A 31 -7.80 -14.02 -19.09
C ASP A 31 -6.62 -14.79 -19.71
N GLU A 32 -6.62 -16.10 -19.49
CA GLU A 32 -5.66 -17.04 -20.10
C GLU A 32 -6.01 -17.36 -21.56
N THR A 33 -7.20 -16.97 -22.03
CA THR A 33 -7.73 -17.28 -23.36
C THR A 33 -7.36 -16.24 -24.42
N SER A 34 -6.42 -15.35 -24.10
CA SER A 34 -5.92 -14.33 -25.02
C SER A 34 -5.54 -14.95 -26.38
N SER A 35 -5.96 -14.30 -27.45
CA SER A 35 -5.69 -14.72 -28.84
C SER A 35 -4.20 -14.78 -29.19
N SER A 36 -3.33 -14.18 -28.38
CA SER A 36 -1.87 -14.24 -28.51
C SER A 36 -1.21 -15.40 -27.73
N GLY A 37 -1.96 -16.15 -26.92
CA GLY A 37 -1.43 -17.22 -26.06
C GLY A 37 -0.68 -16.72 -24.81
N VAL A 38 -0.71 -15.41 -24.53
CA VAL A 38 -0.11 -14.79 -23.34
C VAL A 38 -1.24 -14.36 -22.40
N PRO A 39 -1.22 -14.73 -21.10
CA PRO A 39 -2.22 -14.28 -20.15
C PRO A 39 -2.28 -12.75 -20.08
N VAL A 40 -3.49 -12.19 -20.02
CA VAL A 40 -3.71 -10.74 -19.93
C VAL A 40 -4.64 -10.37 -18.77
N SER A 41 -4.49 -9.15 -18.25
CA SER A 41 -5.44 -8.57 -17.30
C SER A 41 -6.81 -8.37 -17.96
N LYS A 42 -7.89 -8.82 -17.31
CA LYS A 42 -9.27 -8.58 -17.79
C LYS A 42 -9.67 -7.11 -17.77
N GLU A 43 -9.06 -6.32 -16.89
CA GLU A 43 -9.40 -4.91 -16.72
C GLU A 43 -8.72 -4.03 -17.77
N THR A 44 -7.43 -4.24 -17.98
CA THR A 44 -6.59 -3.37 -18.82
C THR A 44 -6.26 -3.99 -20.17
N GLY A 45 -6.38 -5.32 -20.31
CA GLY A 45 -5.93 -6.05 -21.49
C GLY A 45 -4.42 -6.19 -21.60
N ASN A 46 -3.67 -5.72 -20.60
CA ASN A 46 -2.21 -5.75 -20.61
C ASN A 46 -1.67 -7.14 -20.28
N PRO A 47 -0.51 -7.55 -20.85
CA PRO A 47 0.09 -8.84 -20.58
C PRO A 47 0.51 -8.96 -19.11
N VAL A 48 0.28 -10.14 -18.53
CA VAL A 48 0.71 -10.47 -17.17
C VAL A 48 1.69 -11.65 -17.19
N GLU A 49 2.64 -11.63 -16.26
CA GLU A 49 3.66 -12.66 -16.08
C GLU A 49 3.58 -13.23 -14.66
N TRP A 50 3.83 -14.53 -14.50
CA TRP A 50 3.94 -15.14 -13.17
C TRP A 50 5.32 -14.80 -12.59
N ILE A 51 5.33 -14.17 -11.43
CA ILE A 51 6.55 -13.76 -10.75
C ILE A 51 6.59 -14.43 -9.38
N GLU A 52 7.75 -14.95 -9.00
CA GLU A 52 8.05 -15.39 -7.65
C GLU A 52 9.25 -14.62 -7.12
N GLU A 53 9.01 -13.77 -6.13
CA GLU A 53 10.03 -12.92 -5.53
C GLU A 53 9.95 -12.93 -4.02
N GLU A 54 11.12 -12.87 -3.38
CA GLU A 54 11.17 -12.57 -1.95
C GLU A 54 11.13 -11.06 -1.77
N ASN A 55 10.04 -10.58 -1.18
CA ASN A 55 9.77 -9.17 -1.00
C ASN A 55 9.47 -8.88 0.48
N TYR A 56 9.69 -7.63 0.88
CA TYR A 56 9.22 -7.12 2.15
C TYR A 56 7.71 -6.85 2.05
N MET A 57 6.96 -7.50 2.92
CA MET A 57 5.52 -7.36 3.06
C MET A 57 5.19 -6.47 4.24
N PHE A 58 4.20 -5.60 4.07
CA PHE A 58 3.60 -4.80 5.10
C PHE A 58 2.33 -5.48 5.63
N LYS A 59 2.27 -5.66 6.96
CA LYS A 59 1.16 -6.32 7.66
C LYS A 59 -0.10 -5.47 7.71
N LEU A 60 -0.71 -5.23 6.57
CA LEU A 60 -1.95 -4.47 6.45
C LEU A 60 -3.04 -5.05 7.36
N SER A 61 -3.13 -6.37 7.43
CA SER A 61 -4.06 -7.13 8.29
C SER A 61 -3.96 -6.80 9.79
N SER A 62 -2.81 -6.30 10.26
CA SER A 62 -2.62 -5.91 11.66
C SER A 62 -3.18 -4.52 11.98
N PHE A 63 -3.45 -3.70 10.95
CA PHE A 63 -4.00 -2.37 11.10
C PHE A 63 -5.53 -2.43 10.96
N LYS A 64 -6.22 -2.70 12.06
CA LYS A 64 -7.66 -2.46 12.13
C LYS A 64 -7.90 -0.95 12.03
N ILE A 65 -8.60 -0.50 11.00
CA ILE A 65 -9.01 0.89 10.89
C ILE A 65 -9.89 1.25 12.11
N PHE A 66 -9.85 2.50 12.54
CA PHE A 66 -10.60 3.12 13.65
C PHE A 66 -12.00 2.53 13.91
N PRO A 67 -12.51 2.54 15.16
CA PRO A 67 -13.88 2.14 15.43
C PRO A 67 -14.85 2.94 14.58
N LYS A 68 -15.85 2.26 13.99
CA LYS A 68 -16.93 2.90 13.23
C LYS A 68 -17.54 4.03 14.07
N SER A 69 -17.33 5.28 13.68
CA SER A 69 -18.01 6.41 14.33
C SER A 69 -19.44 6.49 13.79
N SER A 70 -20.37 7.02 14.58
CA SER A 70 -21.80 7.09 14.21
C SER A 70 -22.11 8.04 13.04
N ASN A 71 -21.12 8.81 12.56
CA ASN A 71 -21.21 9.76 11.45
C ASN A 71 -20.35 9.32 10.24
N GLN A 72 -20.27 8.02 9.99
CA GLN A 72 -19.42 7.49 8.94
C GLN A 72 -19.95 7.82 7.54
N SER A 73 -19.08 8.36 6.68
CA SER A 73 -19.36 8.54 5.26
C SER A 73 -19.36 7.17 4.57
N VAL A 74 -20.09 7.03 3.45
CA VAL A 74 -20.10 5.80 2.63
C VAL A 74 -18.68 5.29 2.31
N TRP A 75 -17.72 6.21 2.16
CA TRP A 75 -16.33 5.90 1.90
C TRP A 75 -15.63 5.16 3.04
N SER A 76 -16.02 5.43 4.28
CA SER A 76 -15.43 4.74 5.44
C SER A 76 -15.90 3.28 5.54
N ASP A 77 -17.17 2.98 5.27
CA ASP A 77 -17.66 1.60 5.22
C ASP A 77 -17.01 0.80 4.08
N ILE A 78 -16.85 1.42 2.91
CA ILE A 78 -16.13 0.83 1.77
C ILE A 78 -14.67 0.56 2.17
N ALA A 79 -14.02 1.53 2.81
CA ALA A 79 -12.64 1.39 3.26
C ALA A 79 -12.47 0.27 4.30
N HIS A 80 -13.39 0.17 5.27
CA HIS A 80 -13.40 -0.90 6.27
C HIS A 80 -13.54 -2.27 5.62
N ASN A 81 -14.52 -2.44 4.74
CA ASN A 81 -14.69 -3.69 4.00
C ASN A 81 -13.47 -4.02 3.13
N MET A 82 -12.81 -3.01 2.54
CA MET A 82 -11.60 -3.22 1.76
C MET A 82 -10.42 -3.68 2.63
N VAL A 83 -10.18 -3.06 3.79
CA VAL A 83 -9.08 -3.48 4.69
C VAL A 83 -9.34 -4.84 5.30
N ASP A 84 -10.55 -5.10 5.79
CA ASP A 84 -10.87 -6.37 6.47
C ASP A 84 -10.73 -7.58 5.54
N ASN A 85 -10.90 -7.37 4.22
CA ASN A 85 -10.70 -8.40 3.19
C ASN A 85 -9.35 -8.28 2.45
N SER A 86 -8.49 -7.34 2.85
CA SER A 86 -7.21 -7.13 2.18
C SER A 86 -6.14 -8.09 2.69
N GLN A 87 -5.32 -8.57 1.76
CA GLN A 87 -4.10 -9.28 2.09
C GLN A 87 -2.98 -8.27 2.41
N ASP A 88 -1.94 -8.74 3.08
CA ASP A 88 -0.72 -7.96 3.30
C ASP A 88 -0.12 -7.51 1.97
N ILE A 89 0.40 -6.28 1.93
CA ILE A 89 0.84 -5.62 0.70
C ILE A 89 2.37 -5.73 0.57
N SER A 90 2.87 -6.03 -0.62
CA SER A 90 4.31 -5.93 -0.92
C SER A 90 4.75 -4.47 -0.97
N ILE A 91 5.82 -4.13 -0.23
CA ILE A 91 6.40 -2.78 -0.14
C ILE A 91 7.85 -2.71 -0.65
N SER A 92 8.45 -3.83 -1.05
CA SER A 92 9.72 -3.83 -1.79
C SER A 92 9.70 -4.77 -2.99
N ARG A 93 10.59 -4.51 -3.94
CA ARG A 93 10.87 -5.36 -5.11
C ARG A 93 12.37 -5.67 -5.17
N SER A 94 12.71 -6.77 -5.83
CA SER A 94 14.10 -7.07 -6.14
C SER A 94 14.71 -6.02 -7.07
N LYS A 95 15.94 -5.61 -6.77
CA LYS A 95 16.78 -4.74 -7.61
C LYS A 95 16.97 -5.29 -9.02
N SER A 96 16.95 -6.62 -9.18
CA SER A 96 17.08 -7.28 -10.48
C SER A 96 15.99 -6.90 -11.47
N ARG A 97 14.80 -6.49 -11.00
CA ARG A 97 13.70 -6.03 -11.87
C ARG A 97 13.84 -4.58 -12.29
N SER A 98 14.27 -3.73 -11.37
CA SER A 98 14.46 -2.31 -11.62
C SER A 98 15.37 -1.73 -10.55
N ASP A 99 16.49 -1.15 -10.99
CA ASP A 99 17.47 -0.49 -10.12
C ASP A 99 17.03 0.94 -9.72
N TRP A 100 15.94 1.44 -10.28
CA TRP A 100 15.47 2.78 -9.99
C TRP A 100 14.59 2.81 -8.73
N GLY A 101 15.02 3.54 -7.71
CA GLY A 101 14.26 3.81 -6.50
C GLY A 101 15.13 3.96 -5.25
N ILE A 102 14.50 3.87 -4.09
CA ILE A 102 15.16 3.97 -2.78
C ILE A 102 15.44 2.56 -2.26
N HIS A 103 16.69 2.27 -1.89
CA HIS A 103 17.04 0.98 -1.29
C HIS A 103 16.38 0.79 0.09
N VAL A 104 16.01 -0.45 0.39
CA VAL A 104 15.54 -0.81 1.72
C VAL A 104 16.68 -0.60 2.72
N PRO A 105 16.47 0.12 3.85
CA PRO A 105 17.53 0.33 4.82
C PRO A 105 18.06 -1.00 5.38
N GLY A 106 19.34 -1.29 5.14
CA GLY A 106 19.99 -2.52 5.55
C GLY A 106 19.93 -3.67 4.54
N ASP A 107 19.30 -3.46 3.38
CA ASP A 107 19.23 -4.43 2.28
C ASP A 107 19.26 -3.74 0.91
N ASN A 108 20.43 -3.76 0.27
CA ASN A 108 20.64 -3.10 -1.04
C ASN A 108 20.13 -3.93 -2.23
N GLU A 109 19.73 -5.19 -2.02
CA GLU A 109 19.15 -6.03 -3.08
C GLU A 109 17.66 -5.74 -3.27
N GLN A 110 17.05 -4.99 -2.36
CA GLN A 110 15.64 -4.65 -2.37
C GLN A 110 15.46 -3.15 -2.53
N ILE A 111 14.50 -2.77 -3.37
CA ILE A 111 14.11 -1.38 -3.62
C ILE A 111 12.67 -1.19 -3.15
N ILE A 112 12.41 -0.08 -2.46
CA ILE A 112 11.09 0.30 -1.96
C ILE A 112 10.15 0.55 -3.14
N TYR A 113 8.94 -0.02 -3.08
CA TYR A 113 7.91 0.19 -4.09
C TYR A 113 7.48 1.66 -4.16
N VAL A 114 7.24 2.16 -5.37
CA VAL A 114 6.92 3.56 -5.65
C VAL A 114 5.71 4.08 -4.86
N TRP A 115 4.69 3.24 -4.68
CA TRP A 115 3.48 3.62 -3.95
C TRP A 115 3.73 3.83 -2.46
N PHE A 116 4.65 3.04 -1.89
CA PHE A 116 5.04 3.18 -0.50
C PHE A 116 5.89 4.45 -0.29
N ASP A 117 6.78 4.74 -1.23
CA ASP A 117 7.55 5.99 -1.23
C ASP A 117 6.66 7.24 -1.41
N ALA A 118 5.74 7.21 -2.38
CA ALA A 118 4.79 8.29 -2.63
C ALA A 118 3.94 8.60 -1.39
N LEU A 119 3.56 7.57 -0.62
CA LEU A 119 2.85 7.75 0.64
C LEU A 119 3.69 8.47 1.70
N ILE A 120 4.97 8.10 1.82
CA ILE A 120 5.91 8.74 2.76
C ILE A 120 6.13 10.20 2.39
N ASN A 121 6.06 10.55 1.11
CA ASN A 121 6.16 11.95 0.67
C ASN A 121 5.08 12.84 1.31
N TYR A 122 3.82 12.37 1.39
CA TYR A 122 2.75 13.12 2.08
C TYR A 122 3.06 13.35 3.56
N LEU A 123 3.57 12.32 4.25
CA LEU A 123 4.00 12.45 5.64
C LEU A 123 5.16 13.44 5.79
N THR A 124 6.09 13.43 4.83
CA THR A 124 7.27 14.30 4.83
C THR A 124 6.86 15.77 4.73
N VAL A 125 5.92 16.08 3.82
CA VAL A 125 5.32 17.43 3.72
C VAL A 125 4.60 17.82 5.01
N ALA A 126 3.95 16.87 5.67
CA ALA A 126 3.30 17.09 6.95
C ALA A 126 4.28 17.16 8.15
N GLY A 127 5.59 17.20 7.89
CA GLY A 127 6.64 17.41 8.90
C GLY A 127 7.24 16.14 9.49
N PHE A 128 6.79 14.94 9.10
CA PHE A 128 7.43 13.68 9.52
C PHE A 128 8.83 13.55 8.90
N PRO A 129 9.84 12.99 9.62
CA PRO A 129 9.82 12.46 11.00
C PRO A 129 10.11 13.49 12.09
N TRP A 130 10.13 14.79 11.77
CA TRP A 130 10.40 15.91 12.70
C TRP A 130 9.13 16.37 13.42
N SER A 131 9.28 17.30 14.37
CA SER A 131 8.28 17.58 15.41
C SER A 131 7.11 18.48 14.99
N ASN A 132 7.04 18.99 13.76
CA ASN A 132 6.01 19.94 13.37
C ASN A 132 4.91 19.26 12.55
N HIS A 133 4.04 18.52 13.23
CA HIS A 133 2.98 17.70 12.62
C HIS A 133 1.63 18.43 12.45
N SER A 134 1.63 19.75 12.33
CA SER A 134 0.40 20.55 12.34
C SER A 134 -0.53 20.29 11.15
N LEU A 135 -0.03 19.63 10.10
CA LEU A 135 -0.74 19.37 8.85
C LEU A 135 -1.24 17.91 8.73
N TRP A 136 -1.04 17.08 9.76
CA TRP A 136 -1.47 15.69 9.77
C TRP A 136 -2.51 15.42 10.87
N PRO A 137 -3.61 14.71 10.57
CA PRO A 137 -4.02 14.17 9.26
C PRO A 137 -4.55 15.25 8.30
N PRO A 138 -4.58 14.99 6.97
CA PRO A 138 -5.19 15.93 6.01
C PRO A 138 -6.71 15.99 6.16
N ASP A 139 -7.30 17.19 6.02
CA ASP A 139 -8.76 17.38 6.05
C ASP A 139 -9.45 16.77 4.82
N VAL A 140 -8.85 16.92 3.64
CA VAL A 140 -9.35 16.41 2.36
C VAL A 140 -8.18 15.94 1.51
N GLN A 141 -8.32 14.76 0.91
CA GLN A 141 -7.35 14.23 -0.05
C GLN A 141 -8.05 13.90 -1.37
N PHE A 142 -7.62 14.57 -2.44
CA PHE A 142 -8.08 14.28 -3.79
C PHE A 142 -7.28 13.11 -4.35
N LEU A 143 -7.99 12.05 -4.73
CA LEU A 143 -7.41 10.84 -5.30
C LEU A 143 -8.03 10.57 -6.67
N GLY A 144 -7.21 10.12 -7.60
CA GLY A 144 -7.70 9.57 -8.86
C GLY A 144 -8.45 8.26 -8.62
N LYS A 145 -9.52 8.01 -9.38
CA LYS A 145 -10.34 6.80 -9.23
C LYS A 145 -9.51 5.52 -9.39
N ASP A 146 -8.48 5.56 -10.22
CA ASP A 146 -7.67 4.39 -10.58
C ASP A 146 -6.69 3.99 -9.47
N ILE A 147 -6.32 4.94 -8.60
CA ILE A 147 -5.37 4.72 -7.48
C ILE A 147 -6.06 4.69 -6.11
N ILE A 148 -7.38 4.88 -6.07
CA ILE A 148 -8.12 5.06 -4.82
C ILE A 148 -8.01 3.84 -3.92
N ARG A 149 -8.08 2.62 -4.48
CA ARG A 149 -8.01 1.38 -3.69
C ARG A 149 -6.68 1.27 -2.96
N LEU A 150 -5.58 1.46 -3.68
CA LEU A 150 -4.24 1.29 -3.12
C LEU A 150 -3.91 2.38 -2.10
N LEU A 151 -4.17 3.64 -2.44
CA LEU A 151 -3.87 4.77 -1.56
C LEU A 151 -4.79 4.80 -0.34
N LEU A 152 -6.07 4.46 -0.47
CA LEU A 152 -6.99 4.42 0.68
C LEU A 152 -6.54 3.39 1.71
N LEU A 153 -6.20 2.17 1.27
CA LEU A 153 -5.70 1.12 2.16
C LEU A 153 -4.43 1.56 2.88
N LEU A 154 -3.43 1.99 2.11
CA LEU A 154 -2.12 2.38 2.65
C LEU A 154 -2.19 3.61 3.57
N LEU A 155 -2.96 4.63 3.17
CA LEU A 155 -3.15 5.86 3.95
C LEU A 155 -3.77 5.54 5.29
N LEU A 156 -4.83 4.73 5.32
CA LEU A 156 -5.51 4.39 6.57
C LEU A 156 -4.59 3.65 7.53
N SER A 157 -3.82 2.69 7.05
CA SER A 157 -2.86 1.97 7.90
C SER A 157 -1.77 2.90 8.44
N VAL A 158 -1.29 3.82 7.62
CA VAL A 158 -0.27 4.78 8.04
C VAL A 158 -0.82 5.79 9.03
N VAL A 159 -2.04 6.30 8.84
CA VAL A 159 -2.71 7.14 9.84
C VAL A 159 -2.81 6.39 11.16
N THR A 160 -3.29 5.14 11.14
CA THR A 160 -3.39 4.31 12.35
C THR A 160 -2.02 4.08 12.99
N PHE A 161 -0.98 3.79 12.20
CA PHE A 161 0.39 3.61 12.68
C PHE A 161 0.95 4.87 13.35
N VAL A 162 0.81 6.02 12.69
CA VAL A 162 1.30 7.32 13.17
C VAL A 162 0.58 7.72 14.47
N MET A 163 -0.73 7.47 14.55
CA MET A 163 -1.52 7.70 15.76
C MET A 163 -1.11 6.76 16.90
N THR A 164 -0.84 5.48 16.60
CA THR A 164 -0.41 4.45 17.59
C THR A 164 0.99 4.75 18.15
N LEU A 165 1.86 5.38 17.36
CA LEU A 165 3.21 5.79 17.78
C LEU A 165 3.25 6.97 18.77
N GLY A 166 2.10 7.46 19.25
CA GLY A 166 2.06 8.48 20.29
C GLY A 166 2.00 9.91 19.75
N MET A 167 1.45 10.13 18.55
CA MET A 167 0.84 11.42 18.21
C MET A 167 -0.52 11.56 18.91
N SER A 168 -0.53 11.37 20.23
CA SER A 168 -1.65 11.54 21.14
C SER A 168 -1.95 13.03 21.38
N GLY A 169 -2.21 13.75 20.28
CA GLY A 169 -2.69 15.12 20.27
C GLY A 169 -3.98 15.32 19.45
N PHE A 170 -4.31 14.38 18.57
CA PHE A 170 -5.54 14.42 17.77
C PHE A 170 -6.57 13.44 18.32
N ALA A 171 -7.11 13.76 19.49
CA ALA A 171 -8.53 13.47 19.67
C ALA A 171 -9.26 14.31 18.61
N ILE A 172 -9.89 13.66 17.63
CA ILE A 172 -10.85 14.32 16.75
C ILE A 172 -12.05 14.67 17.65
N THR A 173 -11.92 15.76 18.39
CA THR A 173 -13.06 16.41 19.01
C THR A 173 -13.61 17.44 18.03
N ARG A 174 -14.82 17.12 17.58
CA ARG A 174 -15.83 17.90 16.85
C ARG A 174 -15.83 17.79 15.34
#